data_AF-A0A965RWG5-F1
#
_entry.id   AF-A0A965RWG5-F1
#
_cell.length_a   1.000
_cell.length_b   1.000
_cell.length_c   1.000
_cell.angle_alpha   90.00
_cell.angle_beta   90.00
_cell.angle_gamma   90.00
#
_symmetry.space_group_name_H-M   'P 1'
#
loop_
_entity.id
_entity.type
_entity.pdbx_description
1 polymer ?
#
loop_
_entity_poly.entity_id
_entity_poly.type
_entity_poly.pdbx_seq_one_letter_code
_entity_poly.pdbx_strand_id
1 'polypeptide(L)'
;MTKKLEAMKLITLFTIFLLSISVSFAKARFVRVLFSKDASNSASIVWEQKGGAFLGLCIDTIDPAKNNYRNQLKASTKNFYRGMNNYIVRLEDLKPKTRYYFSIKDSEGFSRVYYFSTVSNNPNDTIAFIGGGDSEMVVKHVVKQIVWWQN
;
A
#
# COMPACT_ATOMS: atom_id res chain seq x y z
N MET A 1 18.52 -51.24 8.33
CA MET A 1 17.16 -50.65 8.38
C MET A 1 17.16 -49.18 8.81
N THR A 2 17.99 -48.78 9.78
CA THR A 2 18.08 -47.41 10.34
C THR A 2 18.52 -46.32 9.34
N LYS A 3 19.53 -46.55 8.50
CA LYS A 3 19.99 -45.56 7.51
C LYS A 3 18.91 -45.14 6.49
N LYS A 4 18.02 -46.08 6.11
CA LYS A 4 16.93 -45.82 5.17
C LYS A 4 15.84 -44.94 5.81
N LEU A 5 15.59 -45.12 7.10
CA LEU A 5 14.67 -44.31 7.89
C LEU A 5 15.17 -42.87 8.08
N GLU A 6 16.47 -42.70 8.35
CA GLU A 6 17.09 -41.37 8.46
C GLU A 6 17.09 -40.62 7.12
N ALA A 7 17.36 -41.31 6.01
CA ALA A 7 17.22 -40.72 4.68
C ALA A 7 15.78 -40.28 4.36
N MET A 8 14.78 -41.07 4.73
CA MET A 8 13.37 -40.71 4.55
C MET A 8 12.98 -39.49 5.39
N LYS A 9 13.47 -39.38 6.64
CA LYS A 9 13.26 -38.18 7.47
C LYS A 9 13.89 -36.94 6.86
N LEU A 10 15.13 -37.06 6.35
CA LEU A 10 15.85 -35.95 5.71
C LEU A 10 15.13 -35.45 4.46
N ILE A 11 14.63 -36.37 3.63
CA ILE A 11 13.83 -36.06 2.44
C ILE A 11 12.54 -35.35 2.84
N THR A 12 11.86 -35.83 3.89
CA THR A 12 10.61 -35.23 4.39
C THR A 12 10.84 -33.81 4.92
N LEU A 13 11.92 -33.58 5.68
CA LEU A 13 12.29 -32.25 6.17
C LEU A 13 12.61 -31.28 5.02
N PHE A 14 13.29 -31.77 3.98
CA PHE A 14 13.62 -30.99 2.80
C PHE A 14 12.38 -30.62 1.97
N THR A 15 11.39 -31.51 1.89
CA THR A 15 10.12 -31.20 1.22
C THR A 15 9.29 -30.17 1.98
N ILE A 16 9.27 -30.23 3.31
CA ILE A 16 8.59 -29.22 4.15
C ILE A 16 9.27 -27.85 4.03
N PHE A 17 10.61 -27.83 4.01
CA PHE A 17 11.40 -26.60 3.81
C PHE A 17 11.18 -25.96 2.43
N LEU A 18 11.03 -26.77 1.38
CA LEU A 18 10.70 -26.28 0.03
C LEU A 18 9.27 -25.73 -0.07
N LEU A 19 8.32 -26.24 0.72
CA LEU A 19 6.94 -25.79 0.73
C LEU A 19 6.74 -24.45 1.46
N SER A 20 7.68 -24.04 2.32
CA SER A 20 7.65 -22.76 3.04
C SER A 20 8.00 -21.51 2.20
N ILE A 21 8.27 -21.68 0.90
CA ILE A 21 8.66 -20.65 -0.06
C ILE A 21 7.40 -20.30 -0.89
N SER A 22 6.81 -19.10 -1.01
CA SER A 22 7.03 -17.74 -0.50
C SER A 22 5.69 -17.00 -0.66
N VAL A 23 5.24 -16.23 0.34
CA VAL A 23 4.18 -15.23 0.10
C VAL A 23 4.86 -13.99 -0.47
N SER A 24 4.77 -13.80 -1.78
CA SER A 24 5.27 -12.61 -2.45
C SER A 24 4.29 -11.44 -2.29
N PHE A 25 4.82 -10.28 -1.94
CA PHE A 25 4.05 -9.04 -1.87
C PHE A 25 4.23 -8.25 -3.16
N ALA A 26 3.23 -7.44 -3.50
CA ALA A 26 3.34 -6.52 -4.61
C ALA A 26 4.55 -5.59 -4.46
N LYS A 27 5.30 -5.38 -5.54
CA LYS A 27 6.54 -4.59 -5.56
C LYS A 27 6.25 -3.11 -5.78
N ALA A 28 5.44 -2.53 -4.91
CA ALA A 28 5.16 -1.09 -4.88
C ALA A 28 6.06 -0.36 -3.87
N ARG A 29 6.61 0.80 -4.25
CA ARG A 29 7.45 1.65 -3.40
C ARG A 29 7.03 3.11 -3.48
N PHE A 30 7.45 3.89 -2.49
CA PHE A 30 7.19 5.34 -2.40
C PHE A 30 5.71 5.71 -2.61
N VAL A 31 4.83 4.90 -2.00
CA VAL A 31 3.38 5.09 -2.03
C VAL A 31 3.01 6.38 -1.30
N ARG A 32 2.26 7.24 -1.98
CA ARG A 32 1.85 8.57 -1.54
C ARG A 32 0.38 8.79 -1.85
N VAL A 33 -0.29 9.54 -0.98
CA VAL A 33 -1.63 10.05 -1.22
C VAL A 33 -1.53 11.56 -1.34
N LEU A 34 -2.10 12.12 -2.39
CA LEU A 34 -2.15 13.55 -2.63
C LEU A 34 -3.61 13.97 -2.72
N PHE A 35 -4.03 14.93 -1.90
CA PHE A 35 -5.31 15.58 -2.09
C PHE A 35 -5.18 16.61 -3.22
N SER A 36 -6.14 16.60 -4.15
CA SER A 36 -6.18 17.51 -5.29
C SER A 36 -7.52 18.21 -5.30
N LYS A 37 -7.61 19.49 -5.66
CA LYS A 37 -8.87 20.26 -5.76
C LYS A 37 -9.69 20.34 -4.46
N ASP A 38 -10.38 19.27 -4.08
CA ASP A 38 -11.17 19.16 -2.85
C ASP A 38 -10.73 17.92 -2.04
N ALA A 39 -10.10 18.16 -0.90
CA ALA A 39 -9.57 17.12 -0.01
C ALA A 39 -10.67 16.32 0.73
N SER A 40 -11.92 16.77 0.68
CA SER A 40 -13.06 16.05 1.26
C SER A 40 -13.60 14.96 0.34
N ASN A 41 -13.38 15.06 -0.98
CA ASN A 41 -14.01 14.20 -1.97
C ASN A 41 -13.02 13.57 -2.97
N SER A 42 -11.82 14.12 -3.14
CA SER A 42 -10.89 13.65 -4.18
C SER A 42 -9.47 13.47 -3.67
N ALA A 43 -8.81 12.42 -4.16
CA ALA A 43 -7.44 12.09 -3.81
C ALA A 43 -6.77 11.31 -4.95
N SER A 44 -5.46 11.45 -5.08
CA SER A 44 -4.64 10.68 -5.99
C SER A 44 -3.69 9.78 -5.22
N ILE A 45 -3.70 8.49 -5.54
CA ILE A 45 -2.72 7.53 -5.03
C ILE A 45 -1.61 7.38 -6.06
N VAL A 46 -0.38 7.64 -5.64
CA VAL A 46 0.82 7.63 -6.49
C VAL A 46 1.85 6.69 -5.90
N TRP A 47 2.45 5.84 -6.73
CA TRP A 47 3.53 4.96 -6.30
C TRP A 47 4.51 4.67 -7.42
N GLU A 48 5.68 4.17 -7.06
CA GLU A 48 6.63 3.55 -7.99
C GLU A 48 6.34 2.05 -8.08
N GLN A 49 6.13 1.55 -9.29
CA GLN A 49 6.06 0.12 -9.58
C GLN A 49 7.48 -0.40 -9.85
N LYS A 50 8.09 -1.07 -8.85
CA LYS A 50 9.46 -1.60 -8.96
C LYS A 50 9.53 -2.91 -9.76
N GLY A 51 8.45 -3.70 -9.75
CA GLY A 51 8.36 -4.98 -10.46
C GLY A 51 6.93 -5.50 -10.42
N GLY A 52 6.62 -6.58 -11.15
CA GLY A 52 5.26 -7.07 -11.28
C GLY A 52 4.37 -6.22 -12.18
N ALA A 53 3.49 -6.86 -12.94
CA ALA A 53 2.52 -6.18 -13.79
C ALA A 53 1.34 -5.70 -12.93
N PHE A 54 1.08 -4.39 -12.89
CA PHE A 54 -0.05 -3.83 -12.13
C PHE A 54 -1.38 -4.41 -12.64
N LEU A 55 -2.17 -4.99 -11.72
CA LEU A 55 -3.45 -5.62 -12.00
C LEU A 55 -4.63 -4.79 -11.50
N GLY A 56 -4.45 -4.02 -10.42
CA GLY A 56 -5.51 -3.14 -9.92
C GLY A 56 -5.21 -2.56 -8.54
N LEU A 57 -5.93 -1.50 -8.19
CA LEU A 57 -5.94 -0.91 -6.86
C LEU A 57 -7.25 -1.29 -6.18
N CYS A 58 -7.18 -2.02 -5.06
CA CYS A 58 -8.35 -2.33 -4.24
C CYS A 58 -8.52 -1.22 -3.22
N ILE A 59 -9.71 -0.62 -3.14
CA ILE A 59 -10.02 0.46 -2.19
C ILE A 59 -11.43 0.30 -1.62
N ASP A 60 -11.56 0.49 -0.31
CA ASP A 60 -12.86 0.47 0.37
C ASP A 60 -12.77 1.24 1.71
N THR A 61 -13.93 1.48 2.32
CA THR A 61 -14.09 1.99 3.69
C THR A 61 -13.90 0.90 4.76
N ILE A 62 -13.94 -0.36 4.34
CA ILE A 62 -13.64 -1.53 5.16
C ILE A 62 -12.24 -2.05 4.79
N ASP A 63 -11.55 -2.64 5.76
CA ASP A 63 -10.26 -3.30 5.50
C ASP A 63 -10.35 -4.29 4.31
N PRO A 64 -9.52 -4.14 3.26
CA PRO A 64 -9.52 -4.99 2.08
C PRO A 64 -9.35 -6.47 2.38
N ALA A 65 -8.62 -6.83 3.45
CA ALA A 65 -8.46 -8.23 3.85
C ALA A 65 -9.79 -8.84 4.32
N LYS A 66 -10.71 -8.03 4.86
CA LYS A 66 -12.03 -8.49 5.34
C LYS A 66 -13.08 -8.54 4.23
N ASN A 67 -12.92 -7.73 3.18
CA ASN A 67 -13.87 -7.68 2.06
C ASN A 67 -13.42 -8.52 0.84
N ASN A 68 -12.35 -9.31 0.97
CA ASN A 68 -11.73 -10.10 -0.11
C ASN A 68 -11.22 -9.24 -1.28
N TYR A 69 -10.65 -8.07 -0.99
CA TYR A 69 -10.03 -7.18 -1.99
C TYR A 69 -10.97 -6.83 -3.15
N ARG A 70 -12.22 -6.52 -2.81
CA ARG A 70 -13.23 -6.03 -3.77
C ARG A 70 -12.85 -4.63 -4.30
N ASN A 71 -13.52 -4.23 -5.39
CA ASN A 71 -13.41 -2.91 -6.03
C ASN A 71 -12.00 -2.60 -6.57
N GLN A 72 -11.69 -3.14 -7.76
CA GLN A 72 -10.40 -2.95 -8.42
C GLN A 72 -10.45 -1.78 -9.41
N LEU A 73 -9.70 -0.73 -9.10
CA LEU A 73 -9.50 0.41 -9.97
C LEU A 73 -8.27 0.22 -10.86
N LYS A 74 -8.36 0.71 -12.10
CA LYS A 74 -7.23 0.74 -13.04
C LYS A 74 -6.42 2.02 -12.86
N ALA A 75 -5.17 1.98 -13.31
CA ALA A 75 -4.30 3.15 -13.29
C ALA A 75 -4.86 4.21 -14.23
N SER A 76 -5.04 5.43 -13.71
CA SER A 76 -5.47 6.59 -14.49
C SER A 76 -4.32 7.10 -15.37
N THR A 77 -3.08 7.04 -14.89
CA THR A 77 -1.90 7.50 -15.64
C THR A 77 -0.67 6.70 -15.22
N LYS A 78 0.26 6.53 -16.17
CA LYS A 78 1.59 5.94 -15.95
C LYS A 78 2.64 6.89 -16.52
N ASN A 79 3.75 7.05 -15.82
CA ASN A 79 4.86 7.92 -16.24
C ASN A 79 6.19 7.28 -15.86
N PHE A 80 7.16 7.28 -16.77
CA PHE A 80 8.55 6.97 -16.46
C PHE A 80 9.35 8.27 -16.31
N TYR A 81 9.83 8.54 -15.10
CA TYR A 81 10.61 9.75 -14.82
C TYR A 81 11.72 9.48 -13.81
N ARG A 82 12.92 9.99 -14.08
CA ARG A 82 14.13 9.81 -13.24
C ARG A 82 14.37 8.35 -12.82
N GLY A 83 14.17 7.40 -13.73
CA GLY A 83 14.38 5.97 -13.46
C GLY A 83 13.25 5.28 -12.71
N MET A 84 12.13 5.96 -12.43
CA MET A 84 10.99 5.42 -11.68
C MET A 84 9.77 5.24 -12.57
N ASN A 85 9.17 4.05 -12.53
CA ASN A 85 7.87 3.78 -13.15
C ASN A 85 6.75 4.22 -12.20
N ASN A 86 6.28 5.45 -12.35
CA ASN A 86 5.25 6.04 -11.51
C ASN A 86 3.85 5.68 -12.04
N TYR A 87 3.01 5.18 -11.15
CA TYR A 87 1.61 4.87 -11.42
C TYR A 87 0.74 5.80 -10.58
N ILE A 88 -0.40 6.19 -11.15
CA ILE A 88 -1.34 7.13 -10.55
C ILE A 88 -2.75 6.58 -10.71
N VAL A 89 -3.51 6.55 -9.61
CA VAL A 89 -4.96 6.34 -9.61
C VAL A 89 -5.61 7.59 -9.01
N ARG A 90 -6.50 8.22 -9.77
CA ARG A 90 -7.33 9.32 -9.30
C ARG A 90 -8.62 8.77 -8.73
N LEU A 91 -8.98 9.24 -7.54
CA LEU A 91 -10.19 8.91 -6.82
C LEU A 91 -11.04 10.18 -6.77
N GLU A 92 -12.29 10.03 -7.18
CA GLU A 92 -13.33 11.04 -7.14
C GLU A 92 -14.53 10.45 -6.37
N ASP A 93 -15.49 11.30 -6.03
CA ASP A 93 -16.72 10.94 -5.32
C ASP A 93 -16.50 10.23 -3.98
N LEU A 94 -15.37 10.53 -3.31
CA LEU A 94 -15.12 10.04 -1.96
C LEU A 94 -16.05 10.73 -0.96
N LYS A 95 -16.44 9.99 0.07
CA LYS A 95 -17.23 10.54 1.17
C LYS A 95 -16.32 11.42 2.05
N PRO A 96 -16.75 12.62 2.43
CA PRO A 96 -16.05 13.44 3.43
C PRO A 96 -15.88 12.72 4.76
N LYS A 97 -14.88 13.13 5.55
CA LYS A 97 -14.63 12.63 6.92
C LYS A 97 -14.62 11.09 7.01
N THR A 98 -14.12 10.42 5.98
CA THR A 98 -14.19 8.97 5.84
C THR A 98 -12.79 8.37 5.69
N ARG A 99 -12.54 7.28 6.41
CA ARG A 99 -11.31 6.51 6.27
C ARG A 99 -11.44 5.53 5.11
N TYR A 100 -10.47 5.57 4.22
CA TYR A 100 -10.33 4.64 3.11
C TYR A 100 -9.08 3.80 3.29
N TYR A 101 -9.23 2.50 3.10
CA TYR A 101 -8.16 1.52 3.10
C TYR A 101 -7.92 1.08 1.67
N PHE A 102 -6.65 0.89 1.31
CA PHE A 102 -6.31 0.44 -0.03
C PHE A 102 -5.11 -0.50 -0.07
N SER A 103 -5.08 -1.33 -1.11
CA SER A 103 -3.97 -2.22 -1.42
C SER A 103 -3.74 -2.25 -2.93
N ILE A 104 -2.47 -2.25 -3.33
CA ILE A 104 -2.05 -2.35 -4.73
C ILE A 104 -1.90 -3.83 -5.05
N LYS A 105 -2.48 -4.28 -6.17
CA LYS A 105 -2.35 -5.64 -6.69
C LYS A 105 -1.49 -5.62 -7.95
N ASP A 106 -0.49 -6.47 -7.99
CA ASP A 106 0.29 -6.77 -9.19
C ASP A 106 0.35 -8.28 -9.43
N SER A 107 1.11 -8.71 -10.44
CA SER A 107 1.29 -10.11 -10.79
C SER A 107 2.02 -10.94 -9.73
N GLU A 108 2.65 -10.31 -8.73
CA GLU A 108 3.33 -11.00 -7.63
C GLU A 108 2.44 -11.15 -6.39
N GLY A 109 1.48 -10.25 -6.20
CA GLY A 109 0.50 -10.38 -5.13
C GLY A 109 -0.18 -9.07 -4.77
N PHE A 110 -0.54 -8.94 -3.48
CA PHE A 110 -1.04 -7.69 -2.90
C PHE A 110 0.07 -6.99 -2.13
N SER A 111 0.04 -5.67 -2.10
CA SER A 111 0.88 -4.89 -1.18
C SER A 111 0.36 -5.05 0.25
N ARG A 112 1.08 -4.46 1.21
CA ARG A 112 0.49 -4.15 2.52
C ARG A 112 -0.74 -3.25 2.36
N VAL A 113 -1.61 -3.25 3.35
CA VAL A 113 -2.76 -2.32 3.40
C VAL A 113 -2.28 -0.95 3.88
N TYR A 114 -2.66 0.08 3.13
CA TYR A 114 -2.48 1.48 3.47
C TYR A 114 -3.83 2.10 3.79
N TYR A 115 -3.84 3.27 4.41
CA TYR A 115 -5.07 4.03 4.60
C TYR A 115 -4.82 5.53 4.55
N PHE A 116 -5.86 6.28 4.24
CA PHE A 116 -5.94 7.73 4.40
C PHE A 116 -7.34 8.12 4.86
N SER A 117 -7.55 9.37 5.24
CA SER A 117 -8.87 9.88 5.61
C SER A 117 -9.15 11.16 4.86
N THR A 118 -10.32 11.27 4.25
CA THR A 118 -10.78 12.50 3.61
C THR A 118 -11.07 13.57 4.66
N VAL A 119 -10.92 14.83 4.26
CA VAL A 119 -11.19 15.98 5.13
C VAL A 119 -12.71 16.13 5.32
N SER A 120 -13.12 16.79 6.41
CA SER A 120 -14.52 17.17 6.59
C SER A 120 -14.92 18.24 5.57
N ASN A 121 -16.16 18.22 5.11
CA ASN A 121 -16.75 19.28 4.28
C ASN A 121 -17.50 20.33 5.14
N ASN A 122 -17.50 20.18 6.46
CA ASN A 122 -18.04 21.18 7.38
C ASN A 122 -16.97 22.23 7.69
N PRO A 123 -17.20 23.52 7.38
CA PRO A 123 -16.22 24.58 7.65
C PRO A 123 -15.96 24.81 9.14
N ASN A 124 -16.83 24.32 10.02
CA ASN A 124 -16.67 24.42 11.48
C ASN A 124 -15.81 23.30 12.08
N ASP A 125 -15.47 22.26 11.31
CA ASP A 125 -14.61 21.18 11.79
C ASP A 125 -13.14 21.62 11.74
N THR A 126 -12.41 21.40 12.83
CA THR A 126 -10.99 21.74 12.91
C THR A 126 -10.14 20.81 12.05
N ILE A 127 -9.16 21.37 11.36
CA ILE A 127 -8.15 20.66 10.59
C ILE A 127 -6.75 21.03 11.11
N ALA A 128 -5.89 20.04 11.25
CA ALA A 128 -4.49 20.24 11.60
C ALA A 128 -3.62 19.97 10.36
N PHE A 129 -2.70 20.89 10.08
CA PHE A 129 -1.71 20.72 9.02
C PHE A 129 -0.31 20.83 9.60
N ILE A 130 0.60 20.02 9.06
CA ILE A 130 2.01 20.10 9.36
C ILE A 130 2.68 20.77 8.15
N GLY A 131 3.27 21.94 8.35
CA GLY A 131 4.09 22.62 7.34
C GLY A 131 5.54 22.19 7.44
N GLY A 132 6.17 21.86 6.31
CA GLY A 132 7.61 21.59 6.20
C GLY A 132 8.12 22.10 4.86
N GLY A 133 9.30 22.74 4.85
CA GLY A 133 9.84 23.42 3.67
C GLY A 133 11.12 22.81 3.12
N ASP A 134 12.01 22.36 4.01
CA ASP A 134 13.25 21.70 3.62
C ASP A 134 13.41 20.42 4.44
N SER A 135 13.40 19.30 3.75
CA SER A 135 13.59 17.98 4.33
C SER A 135 14.51 17.23 3.39
N GLU A 136 15.82 17.38 3.59
CA GLU A 136 16.80 16.50 2.95
C GLU A 136 16.61 15.07 3.48
N MET A 137 15.82 14.27 2.77
CA MET A 137 15.77 12.84 3.06
C MET A 137 16.96 12.14 2.39
N VAL A 138 18.07 12.05 3.12
CA VAL A 138 19.00 10.93 2.94
C VAL A 138 18.20 9.64 3.14
N VAL A 139 18.08 8.84 2.08
CA VAL A 139 17.25 7.64 2.03
C VAL A 139 17.80 6.56 2.98
N LYS A 140 17.46 6.63 4.27
CA LYS A 140 17.50 5.48 5.20
C LYS A 140 16.34 5.58 6.19
N HIS A 141 15.33 4.72 5.98
CA HIS A 141 14.35 4.28 6.96
C HIS A 141 13.79 5.36 7.92
N VAL A 142 12.83 6.16 7.44
CA VAL A 142 11.87 6.82 8.34
C VAL A 142 10.46 6.44 7.91
N VAL A 143 10.04 5.25 8.34
CA VAL A 143 8.66 5.06 8.78
C VAL A 143 8.78 4.81 10.27
N LYS A 144 8.76 5.88 11.07
CA LYS A 144 8.62 5.78 12.52
C LYS A 144 7.31 6.44 12.91
N GLN A 145 6.49 5.66 13.59
CA GLN A 145 5.18 6.01 14.13
C GLN A 145 5.17 7.41 14.74
N ILE A 146 4.14 8.19 14.41
CA ILE A 146 3.78 9.40 15.13
C ILE A 146 3.18 8.95 16.47
N VAL A 147 3.97 9.10 17.53
CA VAL A 147 3.53 8.98 18.92
C VAL A 147 2.97 10.34 19.34
N TRP A 148 1.73 10.34 19.81
CA TRP A 148 1.08 11.51 20.41
C TRP A 148 1.79 11.88 21.72
N TRP A 149 2.15 13.14 21.88
CA TRP A 149 2.33 13.74 23.20
C TRP A 149 0.97 14.32 23.63
N GLN A 150 0.45 13.84 24.76
CA GLN A 150 -0.52 14.56 25.58
C GLN A 150 0.18 14.93 26.89
N ASN A 151 0.09 16.22 27.24
CA ASN A 151 0.42 16.92 28.49
C ASN A 151 1.59 16.41 29.33
#